data_AF-A0A674CPZ2-F1
#
_entry.id   AF-A0A674CPZ2-F1
#
_cell.length_a   1.000
_cell.length_b   1.000
_cell.length_c   1.000
_cell.angle_alpha   90.00
_cell.angle_beta   90.00
_cell.angle_gamma   90.00
#
_symmetry.space_group_name_H-M   'P 1'
#
loop_
_entity.id
_entity.type
_entity.pdbx_description
1 polymer ?
#
loop_
_entity_poly.entity_id
_entity_poly.type
_entity_poly.pdbx_seq_one_letter_code
_entity_poly.pdbx_strand_id
1 'polypeptide(L)'
;MPWEIILCGIMLLLNMITCESFPNKFDEDIDKRIDPLDYVIDPLDYDRFEDQFDRNVTACGECSPELCPVAQECRAGLILDSCGCCQECGNLEGQTCDIGDFNVFYGLCGTDLQCKIDDLDVGDGEVAEPQCVCQSQDALCGSDDRTYMNICQFKEAYFSNSALKIKRKGPCKTVPIIKVPPQNLVNVTGSSMVFLCEVFAFPMAMIEWKKDGRDIILPGDDPHISVQSRGGPLKYELSSWLQIEKAGLADAGTYRCVARNELGSISAMAVLGVLGPGTDSSRDSSRALFHFSSAVTQISQNDRREIDSSGYDASVG
;
A
#
# COMPACT_ATOMS: atom_id res chain seq x y z
N MET A 1 -20.65 -60.25 1.12
CA MET A 1 -21.82 -60.79 0.41
C MET A 1 -22.84 -59.68 0.23
N PRO A 2 -23.44 -59.58 -0.96
CA PRO A 2 -23.19 -58.42 -1.80
C PRO A 2 -24.48 -57.83 -2.41
N TRP A 3 -24.36 -56.71 -3.10
CA TRP A 3 -25.27 -56.36 -4.19
C TRP A 3 -24.51 -55.84 -5.44
N GLU A 4 -23.27 -56.28 -5.64
CA GLU A 4 -22.63 -56.20 -6.96
C GLU A 4 -23.32 -57.18 -7.94
N ILE A 5 -23.36 -56.78 -9.22
CA ILE A 5 -23.61 -57.55 -10.46
C ILE A 5 -25.05 -57.47 -11.03
N ILE A 6 -25.15 -56.67 -12.11
CA ILE A 6 -25.74 -56.93 -13.45
C ILE A 6 -25.54 -55.56 -14.16
N LEU A 7 -24.51 -55.34 -14.98
CA LEU A 7 -24.23 -55.98 -16.26
C LEU A 7 -22.73 -55.92 -16.59
N CYS A 8 -22.08 -57.07 -16.51
CA CYS A 8 -20.88 -57.39 -17.28
C CYS A 8 -21.33 -58.32 -18.41
N GLY A 9 -21.04 -57.91 -19.65
CA GLY A 9 -21.47 -58.56 -20.88
C GLY A 9 -21.40 -57.48 -21.96
N ILE A 10 -20.20 -57.08 -22.38
CA ILE A 10 -19.36 -57.91 -23.23
C ILE A 10 -17.89 -57.74 -22.83
N MET A 11 -17.28 -58.89 -22.58
CA MET A 11 -15.86 -59.10 -22.31
C MET A 11 -15.14 -59.43 -23.62
N LEU A 12 -13.85 -59.07 -23.65
CA LEU A 12 -12.78 -59.60 -24.52
C LEU A 12 -12.72 -58.96 -25.92
N LEU A 13 -11.62 -58.31 -26.30
CA LEU A 13 -10.27 -58.88 -26.31
C LEU A 13 -9.16 -57.82 -26.08
N LEU A 14 -8.29 -58.16 -25.12
CA LEU A 14 -6.82 -58.06 -25.11
C LEU A 14 -6.18 -56.65 -25.10
N ASN A 15 -5.69 -56.16 -23.96
CA ASN A 15 -4.41 -56.46 -23.28
C ASN A 15 -3.15 -55.82 -23.91
N MET A 16 -2.49 -55.03 -23.05
CA MET A 16 -1.05 -54.76 -22.95
C MET A 16 -0.43 -53.85 -24.02
N ILE A 17 0.19 -52.74 -23.57
CA ILE A 17 1.63 -52.45 -23.69
C ILE A 17 1.92 -51.06 -23.11
N THR A 18 2.60 -51.09 -21.97
CA THR A 18 3.64 -50.20 -21.42
C THR A 18 3.75 -48.72 -21.85
N CYS A 19 3.90 -47.88 -20.81
CA CYS A 19 4.75 -46.69 -20.80
C CYS A 19 6.02 -46.86 -21.63
N GLU A 20 6.31 -45.91 -22.52
CA GLU A 20 7.67 -45.41 -22.75
C GLU A 20 7.62 -44.04 -23.46
N SER A 21 8.45 -43.15 -22.91
CA SER A 21 9.03 -41.91 -23.45
C SER A 21 8.90 -41.67 -24.97
N PHE A 22 8.39 -40.49 -25.35
CA PHE A 22 8.45 -40.01 -26.72
C PHE A 22 9.89 -39.61 -27.11
N PRO A 23 10.41 -40.09 -28.26
CA PRO A 23 11.71 -39.69 -28.76
C PRO A 23 11.64 -38.41 -29.59
N ASN A 24 12.63 -37.55 -29.38
CA ASN A 24 13.02 -36.50 -30.32
C ASN A 24 13.34 -37.13 -31.67
N LYS A 25 12.71 -36.64 -32.74
CA LYS A 25 13.18 -36.84 -34.10
C LYS A 25 13.47 -35.48 -34.71
N PHE A 26 14.77 -35.17 -34.78
CA PHE A 26 15.33 -34.17 -35.66
C PHE A 26 15.06 -34.60 -37.11
N ASP A 27 14.54 -33.70 -37.93
CA ASP A 27 14.82 -33.68 -39.36
C ASP A 27 15.71 -32.46 -39.61
N GLU A 28 16.99 -32.73 -39.85
CA GLU A 28 17.94 -31.79 -40.46
C GLU A 28 17.72 -31.78 -41.97
N ASP A 29 17.46 -30.60 -42.52
CA ASP A 29 18.16 -30.01 -43.68
C ASP A 29 17.23 -29.10 -44.49
N ILE A 30 17.43 -27.79 -44.35
CA ILE A 30 17.96 -26.93 -45.43
C ILE A 30 18.29 -25.55 -44.81
N ASP A 31 19.59 -25.34 -44.68
CA ASP A 31 20.27 -24.09 -44.37
C ASP A 31 20.04 -23.05 -45.48
N LYS A 32 19.35 -21.96 -45.14
CA LYS A 32 19.64 -20.62 -45.69
C LYS A 32 19.47 -19.58 -44.60
N ARG A 33 20.60 -19.29 -43.94
CA ARG A 33 20.93 -18.00 -43.30
C ARG A 33 20.29 -16.82 -44.06
N ILE A 34 19.30 -16.17 -43.46
CA ILE A 34 18.91 -14.80 -43.79
C ILE A 34 19.37 -13.96 -42.60
N ASP A 35 20.32 -13.07 -42.87
CA ASP A 35 20.98 -12.17 -41.93
C ASP A 35 19.99 -11.11 -41.41
N PRO A 36 19.87 -10.84 -40.08
CA PRO A 36 18.95 -9.83 -39.54
C PRO A 36 19.33 -8.36 -39.81
N LEU A 37 20.12 -8.06 -40.86
CA LEU A 37 20.71 -6.73 -41.09
C LEU A 37 20.36 -6.08 -42.43
N ASP A 38 19.36 -6.59 -43.16
CA ASP A 38 18.98 -6.10 -44.49
C ASP A 38 17.72 -5.21 -44.52
N TYR A 39 17.51 -4.39 -43.47
CA TYR A 39 16.68 -3.19 -43.57
C TYR A 39 17.58 -1.95 -43.64
N VAL A 40 18.36 -1.87 -44.71
CA VAL A 40 18.95 -0.60 -45.14
C VAL A 40 17.85 0.17 -45.85
N ILE A 41 17.28 1.15 -45.17
CA ILE A 41 16.38 2.15 -45.77
C ILE A 41 17.23 3.00 -46.74
N ASP A 42 16.83 3.04 -48.00
CA ASP A 42 17.43 3.84 -49.07
C ASP A 42 17.36 5.35 -48.70
N PRO A 43 18.48 6.11 -48.69
CA PRO A 43 18.52 7.52 -48.27
C PRO A 43 17.82 8.54 -49.20
N LEU A 44 16.97 8.10 -50.15
CA LEU A 44 16.28 8.98 -51.10
C LEU A 44 14.74 8.96 -51.00
N ASP A 45 14.18 8.40 -49.93
CA ASP A 45 12.73 8.45 -49.63
C ASP A 45 12.41 9.13 -48.28
N TYR A 46 13.28 10.06 -47.86
CA TYR A 46 13.10 10.82 -46.61
C TYR A 46 11.99 11.90 -46.71
N ASP A 47 11.51 12.22 -47.92
CA ASP A 47 10.41 13.18 -48.12
C ASP A 47 9.02 12.50 -48.23
N ARG A 48 8.93 11.18 -48.01
CA ARG A 48 7.66 10.43 -48.13
C ARG A 48 7.22 9.68 -46.88
N PHE A 49 7.93 9.89 -45.77
CA PHE A 49 7.59 9.33 -44.46
C PHE A 49 7.34 10.39 -43.38
N GLU A 50 7.26 11.69 -43.73
CA GLU A 50 6.76 12.75 -42.83
C GLU A 50 5.27 13.10 -43.05
N ASP A 51 4.57 12.50 -44.03
CA ASP A 51 3.15 12.80 -44.31
C ASP A 51 2.16 11.65 -43.98
N GLN A 52 2.64 10.58 -43.32
CA GLN A 52 1.81 9.40 -43.03
C GLN A 52 1.98 8.81 -41.63
N PHE A 53 2.49 9.61 -40.69
CA PHE A 53 2.22 9.44 -39.26
C PHE A 53 1.57 10.70 -38.65
N ASP A 54 0.93 11.51 -39.50
CA ASP A 54 0.03 12.61 -39.12
C ASP A 54 -1.39 12.33 -39.66
N ARG A 55 -1.89 11.11 -39.43
CA ARG A 55 -3.28 10.73 -39.78
C ARG A 55 -3.96 9.99 -38.66
N ASN A 56 -4.44 10.80 -37.73
CA ASN A 56 -5.72 10.72 -36.99
C ASN A 56 -5.55 11.07 -35.51
N VAL A 57 -4.96 12.23 -35.21
CA VAL A 57 -5.71 13.11 -34.32
C VAL A 57 -6.94 13.47 -35.13
N THR A 58 -8.10 12.90 -34.79
CA THR A 58 -9.37 13.30 -35.38
C THR A 58 -9.41 14.82 -35.27
N ALA A 59 -9.27 15.53 -36.39
CA ALA A 59 -9.32 16.99 -36.37
C ALA A 59 -10.67 17.35 -35.76
N CYS A 60 -10.65 17.89 -34.55
CA CYS A 60 -11.86 18.22 -33.83
C CYS A 60 -12.71 19.14 -34.70
N GLY A 61 -13.98 18.79 -34.85
CA GLY A 61 -14.95 19.63 -35.56
C GLY A 61 -15.25 20.90 -34.77
N GLU A 62 -16.10 21.76 -35.33
CA GLU A 62 -16.64 22.91 -34.60
C GLU A 62 -17.44 22.42 -33.38
N CYS A 63 -17.17 23.00 -32.22
CA CYS A 63 -17.82 22.59 -30.98
C CYS A 63 -19.33 22.88 -31.04
N SER A 64 -20.14 21.87 -30.73
CA SER A 64 -21.61 21.95 -30.68
C SER A 64 -22.07 21.59 -29.25
N PRO A 65 -22.06 22.55 -28.31
CA PRO A 65 -22.26 22.29 -26.88
C PRO A 65 -23.60 21.64 -26.53
N GLU A 66 -24.63 21.88 -27.33
CA GLU A 66 -25.97 21.32 -27.18
C GLU A 66 -26.04 19.80 -27.38
N LEU A 67 -25.03 19.21 -28.03
CA LEU A 67 -24.92 17.78 -28.24
C LEU A 67 -24.14 17.08 -27.12
N CYS A 68 -23.54 17.84 -26.21
CA CYS A 68 -22.73 17.27 -25.16
C CYS A 68 -23.58 16.52 -24.13
N PRO A 69 -23.14 15.32 -23.69
CA PRO A 69 -23.80 14.61 -22.60
C PRO A 69 -23.67 15.42 -21.30
N VAL A 70 -24.68 15.32 -20.44
CA VAL A 70 -24.65 15.96 -19.12
C VAL A 70 -23.83 15.10 -18.18
N ALA A 71 -22.65 15.58 -17.80
CA ALA A 71 -21.85 14.96 -16.76
C ALA A 71 -22.49 15.21 -15.38
N GLN A 72 -22.76 14.14 -14.63
CA GLN A 72 -23.33 14.19 -13.28
C GLN A 72 -22.38 13.54 -12.29
N GLU A 73 -22.45 13.97 -11.02
CA GLU A 73 -21.68 13.37 -9.92
C GLU A 73 -20.14 13.43 -10.05
N CYS A 74 -19.61 14.43 -10.76
CA CYS A 74 -18.18 14.60 -10.94
C CYS A 74 -17.46 15.09 -9.67
N ARG A 75 -17.09 14.13 -8.81
CA ARG A 75 -16.44 14.37 -7.51
C ARG A 75 -15.08 15.07 -7.63
N ALA A 76 -14.33 14.80 -8.69
CA ALA A 76 -13.06 15.46 -9.00
C ALA A 76 -13.23 16.77 -9.79
N GLY A 77 -14.46 17.23 -9.99
CA GLY A 77 -14.77 18.36 -10.85
C GLY A 77 -14.93 17.97 -12.32
N LEU A 78 -15.25 18.99 -13.12
CA LEU A 78 -15.46 18.86 -14.57
C LEU A 78 -14.18 19.23 -15.31
N ILE A 79 -13.88 18.46 -16.35
CA ILE A 79 -12.82 18.71 -17.33
C ILE A 79 -13.46 18.88 -18.71
N LEU A 80 -12.68 19.32 -19.69
CA LEU A 80 -13.11 19.29 -21.09
C LEU A 80 -12.66 17.99 -21.76
N ASP A 81 -13.42 17.54 -22.74
CA ASP A 81 -13.03 16.47 -23.65
C ASP A 81 -11.73 16.82 -24.42
N SER A 82 -11.18 15.85 -25.15
CA SER A 82 -9.96 16.05 -25.95
C SER A 82 -10.09 17.10 -27.06
N CYS A 83 -11.32 17.52 -27.38
CA CYS A 83 -11.62 18.58 -28.34
C CYS A 83 -11.88 19.94 -27.69
N GLY A 84 -11.83 20.03 -26.36
CA GLY A 84 -12.10 21.26 -25.62
C GLY A 84 -13.57 21.70 -25.64
N CYS A 85 -14.51 20.79 -25.96
CA CYS A 85 -15.91 21.11 -26.20
C CYS A 85 -16.83 20.67 -25.05
N CYS A 86 -16.98 19.35 -24.86
CA CYS A 86 -17.89 18.79 -23.89
C CYS A 86 -17.28 18.71 -22.49
N GLN A 87 -18.13 18.86 -21.47
CA GLN A 87 -17.72 18.68 -20.08
C GLN A 87 -17.80 17.21 -19.68
N GLU A 88 -16.71 16.67 -19.15
CA GLU A 88 -16.61 15.30 -18.65
C GLU A 88 -16.19 15.29 -17.18
N CYS A 89 -16.42 14.18 -16.48
CA CYS A 89 -15.88 14.03 -15.14
C CYS A 89 -14.38 13.72 -15.23
N GLY A 90 -13.56 14.49 -14.50
CA GLY A 90 -12.15 14.15 -14.37
C GLY A 90 -11.92 12.99 -13.42
N ASN A 91 -10.77 12.32 -13.59
CA ASN A 91 -10.33 11.23 -12.72
C ASN A 91 -9.97 11.76 -11.32
N LEU A 92 -10.28 10.95 -10.30
CA LEU A 92 -10.01 11.19 -8.88
C LEU A 92 -8.53 10.93 -8.53
N GLU A 93 -8.10 11.44 -7.37
CA GLU A 93 -6.78 11.13 -6.83
C GLU A 93 -6.56 9.60 -6.73
N GLY A 94 -5.42 9.11 -7.22
CA GLY A 94 -5.04 7.69 -7.26
C GLY A 94 -5.61 6.89 -8.44
N GLN A 95 -6.49 7.45 -9.27
CA GLN A 95 -6.92 6.80 -10.51
C GLN A 95 -5.87 6.97 -11.61
N THR A 96 -5.79 5.99 -12.52
CA THR A 96 -4.92 6.08 -13.69
C THR A 96 -5.35 7.19 -14.63
N CYS A 97 -4.42 7.73 -15.40
CA CYS A 97 -4.69 8.89 -16.26
C CYS A 97 -3.78 8.92 -17.48
N ASP A 98 -4.21 9.64 -18.51
CA ASP A 98 -3.37 9.91 -19.67
C ASP A 98 -2.45 11.09 -19.40
N ILE A 99 -1.17 10.97 -19.77
CA ILE A 99 -0.17 12.03 -19.58
C ILE A 99 -0.35 13.11 -20.65
N GLY A 100 -0.38 14.37 -20.21
CA GLY A 100 -0.59 15.53 -21.07
C GLY A 100 -2.04 15.96 -21.11
N ASP A 101 -2.44 16.60 -22.21
CA ASP A 101 -3.78 17.18 -22.37
C ASP A 101 -4.70 16.31 -23.25
N PHE A 102 -4.21 15.15 -23.69
CA PHE A 102 -4.95 14.26 -24.59
C PHE A 102 -5.62 13.13 -23.81
N ASN A 103 -6.95 13.08 -23.85
CA ASN A 103 -7.74 11.94 -23.41
C ASN A 103 -7.71 10.87 -24.50
N VAL A 104 -6.89 9.83 -24.31
CA VAL A 104 -6.66 8.76 -25.29
C VAL A 104 -7.24 7.42 -24.81
N PHE A 105 -7.09 7.12 -23.52
CA PHE A 105 -7.49 5.83 -22.97
C PHE A 105 -7.99 5.92 -21.52
N TYR A 106 -7.19 6.45 -20.60
CA TYR A 106 -7.53 6.49 -19.18
C TYR A 106 -8.30 7.76 -18.77
N GLY A 107 -8.27 8.82 -19.57
CA GLY A 107 -8.90 10.09 -19.22
C GLY A 107 -7.97 11.05 -18.50
N LEU A 108 -8.42 12.30 -18.36
CA LEU A 108 -7.66 13.35 -17.69
C LEU A 108 -8.04 13.46 -16.21
N CYS A 109 -7.08 13.92 -15.42
CA CYS A 109 -7.30 14.19 -14.01
C CYS A 109 -8.26 15.37 -13.78
N GLY A 110 -9.02 15.30 -12.69
CA GLY A 110 -9.92 16.37 -12.27
C GLY A 110 -9.21 17.67 -11.85
N THR A 111 -10.01 18.62 -11.40
CA THR A 111 -9.51 19.94 -10.98
C THR A 111 -8.53 19.82 -9.80
N ASP A 112 -7.42 20.57 -9.88
CA ASP A 112 -6.30 20.55 -8.92
C ASP A 112 -5.52 19.22 -8.82
N LEU A 113 -5.74 18.30 -9.77
CA LEU A 113 -4.96 17.08 -9.90
C LEU A 113 -3.97 17.19 -11.07
N GLN A 114 -2.91 16.39 -11.04
CA GLN A 114 -1.95 16.27 -12.13
C GLN A 114 -1.63 14.80 -12.34
N CYS A 115 -1.59 14.37 -13.61
CA CYS A 115 -1.18 13.03 -13.98
C CYS A 115 0.34 12.87 -13.83
N LYS A 116 0.78 11.92 -12.99
CA LYS A 116 2.20 11.70 -12.68
C LYS A 116 2.52 10.21 -12.67
N ILE A 117 3.73 9.87 -13.08
CA ILE A 117 4.31 8.52 -12.93
C ILE A 117 5.04 8.50 -11.58
N ASP A 118 4.79 7.47 -10.77
CA ASP A 118 5.61 7.20 -9.58
C ASP A 118 6.74 6.24 -9.97
N ASP A 119 7.96 6.76 -10.11
CA ASP A 119 9.14 5.98 -10.55
C ASP A 119 9.66 5.00 -9.47
N LEU A 120 9.01 4.95 -8.29
CA LEU A 120 9.51 4.23 -7.12
C LEU A 120 9.18 2.73 -7.06
N ASP A 121 8.28 2.23 -7.92
CA ASP A 121 7.79 0.84 -7.86
C ASP A 121 8.16 -0.03 -9.07
N VAL A 122 9.07 0.42 -9.95
CA VAL A 122 9.45 -0.36 -11.12
C VAL A 122 10.60 -1.31 -10.78
N GLY A 123 10.27 -2.55 -10.44
CA GLY A 123 11.17 -3.68 -10.67
C GLY A 123 11.50 -3.79 -12.17
N ASP A 124 12.71 -4.25 -12.51
CA ASP A 124 13.20 -4.37 -13.90
C ASP A 124 12.14 -5.05 -14.79
N GLY A 125 11.43 -4.26 -15.62
CA GLY A 125 10.47 -4.75 -16.62
C GLY A 125 8.99 -4.39 -16.42
N GLU A 126 8.59 -3.72 -15.34
CA GLU A 126 7.20 -3.25 -15.17
C GLU A 126 7.03 -1.81 -15.69
N VAL A 127 5.96 -1.53 -16.44
CA VAL A 127 5.66 -0.17 -16.91
C VAL A 127 4.86 0.52 -15.80
N ALA A 128 5.43 1.55 -15.16
CA ALA A 128 4.71 2.32 -14.15
C ALA A 128 3.47 3.00 -14.76
N GLU A 129 2.31 2.76 -14.17
CA GLU A 129 1.05 3.36 -14.61
C GLU A 129 0.92 4.77 -14.00
N PRO A 130 0.76 5.82 -14.83
CA PRO A 130 0.58 7.17 -14.33
C PRO A 130 -0.76 7.32 -13.60
N GLN A 131 -0.76 8.06 -12.50
CA GLN A 131 -1.92 8.30 -11.65
C GLN A 131 -2.15 9.79 -11.37
N CYS A 132 -3.39 10.15 -11.09
CA CYS A 132 -3.76 11.49 -10.68
C CYS A 132 -3.32 11.77 -9.25
N VAL A 133 -2.49 12.80 -9.08
CA VAL A 133 -1.97 13.23 -7.76
C VAL A 133 -2.40 14.67 -7.50
N CYS A 134 -2.81 14.98 -6.28
CA CYS A 134 -3.19 16.35 -5.94
C CYS A 134 -1.99 17.31 -6.07
N GLN A 135 -2.21 18.44 -6.74
CA GLN A 135 -1.19 19.45 -6.98
C GLN A 135 -0.70 20.12 -5.69
N SER A 136 -1.58 20.24 -4.69
CA SER A 136 -1.25 20.78 -3.36
C SER A 136 -1.41 19.69 -2.31
N GLN A 137 -0.33 19.35 -1.62
CA GLN A 137 -0.32 18.38 -0.50
C GLN A 137 -0.47 19.07 0.87
N ASP A 138 -1.15 20.21 0.92
CA ASP A 138 -1.35 20.96 2.16
C ASP A 138 -2.62 20.49 2.88
N ALA A 139 -2.46 20.07 4.13
CA ALA A 139 -3.58 19.57 4.91
C ALA A 139 -4.55 20.69 5.31
N LEU A 140 -5.82 20.31 5.48
CA LEU A 140 -6.92 21.18 5.85
C LEU A 140 -7.71 20.55 7.00
N CYS A 141 -8.19 21.39 7.91
CA CYS A 141 -9.10 20.96 8.96
C CYS A 141 -10.52 21.35 8.57
N GLY A 142 -11.39 20.37 8.40
CA GLY A 142 -12.80 20.56 8.08
C GLY A 142 -13.60 21.06 9.28
N SER A 143 -14.82 21.54 8.99
CA SER A 143 -15.82 21.90 10.00
C SER A 143 -16.40 20.68 10.72
N ASP A 144 -16.11 19.48 10.23
CA ASP A 144 -16.42 18.18 10.81
C ASP A 144 -15.29 17.63 11.71
N ASP A 145 -14.29 18.47 12.03
CA ASP A 145 -13.10 18.12 12.80
C ASP A 145 -12.26 16.98 12.20
N ARG A 146 -12.46 16.71 10.90
CA ARG A 146 -11.64 15.79 10.13
C ARG A 146 -10.48 16.51 9.44
N THR A 147 -9.30 15.90 9.52
CA THR A 147 -8.15 16.30 8.71
C THR A 147 -8.28 15.73 7.30
N TYR A 148 -8.19 16.61 6.31
CA TYR A 148 -8.04 16.27 4.90
C TYR A 148 -6.57 16.49 4.52
N MET A 149 -5.93 15.52 3.88
CA MET A 149 -4.48 15.59 3.63
C MET A 149 -4.12 16.61 2.55
N ASN A 150 -5.07 16.92 1.67
CA ASN A 150 -4.93 17.88 0.59
C ASN A 150 -6.29 18.48 0.22
N ILE A 151 -6.26 19.46 -0.69
CA ILE A 151 -7.48 20.13 -1.17
C ILE A 151 -8.38 19.21 -1.99
N CYS A 152 -7.83 18.23 -2.70
CA CYS A 152 -8.57 17.31 -3.56
C CYS A 152 -9.49 16.41 -2.72
N GLN A 153 -8.99 15.85 -1.62
CA GLN A 153 -9.78 15.09 -0.64
C GLN A 153 -10.87 15.93 0.02
N PHE A 154 -10.57 17.20 0.35
CA PHE A 154 -11.57 18.11 0.91
C PHE A 154 -12.69 18.38 -0.11
N LYS A 155 -12.35 18.62 -1.38
CA LYS A 155 -13.33 18.86 -2.46
C LYS A 155 -14.22 17.65 -2.71
N GLU A 156 -13.66 16.45 -2.69
CA GLU A 156 -14.43 15.21 -2.80
C GLU A 156 -15.45 15.07 -1.65
N ALA A 157 -15.03 15.32 -0.42
CA ALA A 157 -15.92 15.28 0.74
C ALA A 157 -16.95 16.41 0.73
N TYR A 158 -16.56 17.61 0.28
CA TYR A 158 -17.46 18.74 0.09
C TYR A 158 -18.53 18.47 -0.98
N PHE A 159 -18.16 17.76 -2.06
CA PHE A 159 -19.11 17.32 -3.07
C PHE A 159 -20.21 16.46 -2.46
N SER A 160 -19.81 15.55 -1.55
CA SER A 160 -20.75 14.67 -0.83
C SER A 160 -21.52 15.41 0.28
N ASN A 161 -20.96 16.48 0.84
CA ASN A 161 -21.54 17.28 1.91
C ASN A 161 -21.24 18.78 1.71
N SER A 162 -22.17 19.50 1.05
CA SER A 162 -22.03 20.92 0.73
C SER A 162 -22.03 21.86 1.96
N ALA A 163 -22.42 21.36 3.13
CA ALA A 163 -22.32 22.08 4.39
C ALA A 163 -20.88 22.13 4.94
N LEU A 164 -19.99 21.24 4.49
CA LEU A 164 -18.59 21.20 4.92
C LEU A 164 -17.89 22.53 4.58
N LYS A 165 -17.14 23.07 5.54
CA LYS A 165 -16.31 24.28 5.38
C LYS A 165 -14.91 24.03 5.89
N ILE A 166 -13.95 24.83 5.43
CA ILE A 166 -12.59 24.81 5.96
C ILE A 166 -12.59 25.59 7.28
N LYS A 167 -12.34 24.91 8.39
CA LYS A 167 -12.22 25.50 9.73
C LYS A 167 -10.88 26.23 9.88
N ARG A 168 -9.79 25.63 9.40
CA ARG A 168 -8.44 26.24 9.38
C ARG A 168 -7.51 25.53 8.39
N LYS A 169 -6.42 26.21 8.01
CA LYS A 169 -5.30 25.61 7.28
C LYS A 169 -4.47 24.72 8.22
N GLY A 170 -3.90 23.66 7.66
CA GLY A 170 -3.23 22.60 8.40
C GLY A 170 -4.21 21.56 8.94
N PRO A 171 -3.69 20.45 9.49
CA PRO A 171 -4.52 19.39 10.03
C PRO A 171 -5.30 19.84 11.28
N CYS A 172 -6.35 19.09 11.60
CA CYS A 172 -7.07 19.27 12.85
C CYS A 172 -6.17 18.89 14.03
N LYS A 173 -6.29 19.66 15.12
CA LYS A 173 -5.61 19.36 16.36
C LYS A 173 -6.22 18.08 16.96
N THR A 174 -5.38 17.09 17.26
CA THR A 174 -5.83 15.81 17.80
C THR A 174 -4.78 15.19 18.72
N VAL A 175 -5.22 14.33 19.63
CA VAL A 175 -4.33 13.42 20.37
C VAL A 175 -3.55 12.54 19.37
N PRO A 176 -2.38 12.00 19.73
CA PRO A 176 -1.65 11.13 18.82
C PRO A 176 -2.47 9.88 18.51
N ILE A 177 -2.43 9.44 17.26
CA ILE A 177 -3.15 8.25 16.77
C ILE A 177 -2.12 7.27 16.23
N ILE A 178 -2.09 6.05 16.77
CA ILE A 178 -1.21 5.00 16.26
C ILE A 178 -1.80 4.46 14.96
N LYS A 179 -1.10 4.69 13.85
CA LYS A 179 -1.46 4.24 12.50
C LYS A 179 -0.98 2.82 12.26
N VAL A 180 0.25 2.53 12.69
CA VAL A 180 0.85 1.20 12.64
C VAL A 180 1.38 0.86 14.04
N PRO A 181 0.75 -0.05 14.77
CA PRO A 181 1.26 -0.50 16.05
C PRO A 181 2.45 -1.45 15.87
N PRO A 182 3.32 -1.58 16.88
CA PRO A 182 4.37 -2.59 16.85
C PRO A 182 3.79 -4.00 16.77
N GLN A 183 4.46 -4.85 16.01
CA GLN A 183 4.03 -6.23 15.81
C GLN A 183 4.79 -7.17 16.74
N ASN A 184 4.13 -8.24 17.17
CA ASN A 184 4.76 -9.26 18.01
C ASN A 184 5.81 -10.04 17.19
N LEU A 185 6.96 -10.32 17.78
CA LEU A 185 8.09 -10.96 17.12
C LEU A 185 8.61 -12.15 17.93
N VAL A 186 8.97 -13.24 17.24
CA VAL A 186 9.68 -14.37 17.82
C VAL A 186 10.94 -14.62 17.00
N ASN A 187 12.09 -14.70 17.66
CA ASN A 187 13.35 -14.99 16.99
C ASN A 187 14.27 -15.84 17.87
N VAL A 188 15.41 -16.25 17.31
CA VAL A 188 16.45 -17.01 18.03
C VAL A 188 17.49 -16.07 18.63
N THR A 189 18.18 -16.53 19.67
CA THR A 189 19.28 -15.80 20.28
C THR A 189 20.36 -15.43 19.25
N GLY A 190 20.88 -14.22 19.35
CA GLY A 190 21.89 -13.66 18.44
C GLY A 190 21.30 -12.96 17.21
N SER A 191 19.99 -13.04 16.98
CA SER A 191 19.34 -12.29 15.88
C SER A 191 19.29 -10.78 16.15
N SER A 192 19.24 -9.99 15.09
CA SER A 192 18.87 -8.56 15.18
C SER A 192 17.41 -8.38 14.75
N MET A 193 16.68 -7.52 15.45
CA MET A 193 15.25 -7.32 15.26
C MET A 193 14.84 -5.87 15.45
N VAL A 194 13.70 -5.49 14.86
CA VAL A 194 13.20 -4.11 14.84
C VAL A 194 11.70 -4.09 15.07
N PHE A 195 11.25 -3.27 16.02
CA PHE A 195 9.85 -2.87 16.16
C PHE A 195 9.62 -1.53 15.46
N LEU A 196 8.46 -1.38 14.81
CA LEU A 196 8.01 -0.14 14.17
C LEU A 196 6.75 0.36 14.89
N CYS A 197 6.69 1.66 15.18
CA CYS A 197 5.46 2.33 15.63
C CYS A 197 5.29 3.62 14.82
N GLU A 198 4.19 3.71 14.08
CA GLU A 198 3.85 4.88 13.26
C GLU A 198 2.66 5.61 13.84
N VAL A 199 2.78 6.93 13.96
CA VAL A 199 1.84 7.78 14.68
C VAL A 199 1.52 9.01 13.86
N PHE A 200 0.23 9.30 13.69
CA PHE A 200 -0.24 10.60 13.22
C PHE A 200 -0.51 11.51 14.42
N ALA A 201 0.00 12.73 14.41
CA ALA A 201 -0.30 13.69 15.47
C ALA A 201 -0.18 15.14 15.02
N PHE A 202 -1.14 15.97 15.42
CA PHE A 202 -0.99 17.42 15.32
C PHE A 202 -1.50 18.12 16.58
N PRO A 203 -0.65 18.86 17.32
CA PRO A 203 0.78 19.04 17.11
C PRO A 203 1.59 17.73 17.17
N MET A 204 2.79 17.76 16.57
CA MET A 204 3.69 16.60 16.50
C MET A 204 3.91 16.00 17.89
N ALA A 205 3.84 14.66 17.97
CA ALA A 205 4.02 13.92 19.22
C ALA A 205 5.50 13.59 19.46
N MET A 206 5.85 13.36 20.72
CA MET A 206 7.08 12.65 21.09
C MET A 206 6.74 11.16 21.25
N ILE A 207 7.61 10.29 20.73
CA ILE A 207 7.47 8.83 20.84
C ILE A 207 8.58 8.30 21.74
N GLU A 208 8.20 7.56 22.77
CA GLU A 208 9.10 6.88 23.69
C GLU A 208 8.84 5.37 23.65
N TRP A 209 9.91 4.58 23.78
CA TRP A 209 9.81 3.14 23.93
C TRP A 209 10.08 2.73 25.36
N LYS A 210 9.27 1.80 25.86
CA LYS A 210 9.42 1.23 27.21
C LYS A 210 9.43 -0.28 27.14
N LYS A 211 10.13 -0.91 28.08
CA LYS A 211 10.03 -2.35 28.33
C LYS A 211 9.26 -2.60 29.63
N ASP A 212 8.12 -3.25 29.50
CA ASP A 212 7.23 -3.53 30.63
C ASP A 212 7.91 -4.49 31.62
N GLY A 213 7.65 -4.28 32.91
CA GLY A 213 8.27 -5.02 34.02
C GLY A 213 9.50 -4.33 34.62
N ARG A 214 10.01 -3.27 34.01
CA ARG A 214 11.05 -2.40 34.60
C ARG A 214 10.78 -0.89 34.49
N ASP A 215 9.74 -0.46 33.76
CA ASP A 215 9.43 0.96 33.49
C ASP A 215 10.63 1.78 33.00
N ILE A 216 11.57 1.12 32.30
CA ILE A 216 12.77 1.76 31.75
C ILE A 216 12.42 2.33 30.38
N ILE A 217 12.74 3.61 30.18
CA ILE A 217 12.72 4.26 28.86
C ILE A 217 13.94 3.78 28.06
N LEU A 218 13.70 3.24 26.87
CA LEU A 218 14.73 2.72 25.97
C LEU A 218 15.33 3.86 25.12
N PRO A 219 16.61 3.78 24.72
CA PRO A 219 17.52 2.63 24.87
C PRO A 219 18.14 2.46 26.28
N GLY A 220 17.97 3.44 27.17
CA GLY A 220 18.60 3.43 28.50
C GLY A 220 20.14 3.44 28.38
N ASP A 221 20.81 2.62 29.20
CA ASP A 221 22.26 2.43 29.18
C ASP A 221 22.71 1.19 28.38
N ASP A 222 21.80 0.60 27.58
CA ASP A 222 22.08 -0.67 26.91
C ASP A 222 22.64 -0.48 25.48
N PRO A 223 23.92 -0.79 25.22
CA PRO A 223 24.56 -0.48 23.94
C PRO A 223 24.06 -1.30 22.75
N HIS A 224 23.37 -2.42 22.98
CA HIS A 224 22.79 -3.23 21.89
C HIS A 224 21.35 -2.84 21.53
N ILE A 225 20.75 -1.88 22.25
CA ILE A 225 19.42 -1.32 21.94
C ILE A 225 19.60 0.08 21.36
N SER A 226 18.88 0.38 20.29
CA SER A 226 18.81 1.74 19.76
C SER A 226 17.38 2.12 19.38
N VAL A 227 17.06 3.40 19.56
CA VAL A 227 15.78 3.99 19.16
C VAL A 227 16.05 5.09 18.15
N GLN A 228 15.34 5.06 17.03
CA GLN A 228 15.38 6.12 16.02
C GLN A 228 13.95 6.59 15.75
N SER A 229 13.75 7.90 15.68
CA SER A 229 12.47 8.48 15.32
C SER A 229 12.68 9.48 14.19
N ARG A 230 11.88 9.38 13.12
CA ARG A 230 11.90 10.29 11.98
C ARG A 230 10.48 10.66 11.57
N GLY A 231 10.35 11.63 10.66
CA GLY A 231 9.09 11.86 9.96
C GLY A 231 8.66 10.57 9.27
N GLY A 232 7.36 10.28 9.35
CA GLY A 232 6.75 9.13 8.69
C GLY A 232 6.62 9.32 7.18
N PRO A 233 6.03 8.33 6.47
CA PRO A 233 5.87 8.37 5.03
C PRO A 233 4.98 9.54 4.56
N LEU A 234 3.99 9.92 5.38
CA LEU A 234 3.10 11.04 5.10
C LEU A 234 3.37 12.25 6.00
N LYS A 235 2.93 13.44 5.56
CA LYS A 235 3.01 14.66 6.37
C LYS A 235 2.26 14.46 7.70
N TYR A 236 2.86 14.96 8.78
CA TYR A 236 2.33 14.87 10.16
C TYR A 236 2.28 13.45 10.73
N GLU A 237 2.86 12.48 10.03
CA GLU A 237 3.17 11.17 10.59
C GLU A 237 4.61 11.15 11.13
N LEU A 238 4.83 10.28 12.11
CA LEU A 238 6.09 10.03 12.78
C LEU A 238 6.28 8.52 12.84
N SER A 239 7.41 8.04 12.36
CA SER A 239 7.78 6.64 12.45
C SER A 239 8.94 6.50 13.43
N SER A 240 8.78 5.60 14.39
CA SER A 240 9.80 5.27 15.39
C SER A 240 10.15 3.80 15.33
N TRP A 241 11.46 3.52 15.31
CA TRP A 241 12.03 2.19 15.26
C TRP A 241 12.80 1.90 16.54
N LEU A 242 12.52 0.77 17.17
CA LEU A 242 13.30 0.21 18.25
C LEU A 242 14.04 -1.02 17.73
N GLN A 243 15.37 -0.93 17.67
CA GLN A 243 16.26 -1.99 17.21
C GLN A 243 16.96 -2.65 18.40
N ILE A 244 17.00 -3.98 18.39
CA ILE A 244 17.74 -4.80 19.36
C ILE A 244 18.70 -5.68 18.57
N GLU A 245 20.00 -5.50 18.82
CA GLU A 245 21.06 -6.29 18.19
C GLU A 245 21.48 -7.46 19.07
N LYS A 246 21.78 -8.60 18.42
CA LYS A 246 22.24 -9.83 19.11
C LYS A 246 21.34 -10.21 20.29
N ALA A 247 20.04 -10.29 20.03
CA ALA A 247 19.02 -10.50 21.06
C ALA A 247 19.32 -11.73 21.94
N GLY A 248 19.23 -11.56 23.25
CA GLY A 248 19.37 -12.61 24.26
C GLY A 248 18.04 -12.99 24.92
N LEU A 249 18.06 -14.02 25.76
CA LEU A 249 16.86 -14.43 26.51
C LEU A 249 16.33 -13.35 27.46
N ALA A 250 17.20 -12.45 27.93
CA ALA A 250 16.81 -11.31 28.76
C ALA A 250 16.04 -10.23 27.98
N ASP A 251 16.14 -10.23 26.66
CA ASP A 251 15.44 -9.29 25.78
C ASP A 251 13.98 -9.68 25.59
N ALA A 252 13.64 -10.95 25.79
CA ALA A 252 12.25 -11.39 25.80
C ALA A 252 11.41 -10.56 26.81
N GLY A 253 10.22 -10.15 26.39
CA GLY A 253 9.37 -9.26 27.18
C GLY A 253 8.34 -8.52 26.34
N THR A 254 7.63 -7.61 26.99
CA THR A 254 6.66 -6.74 26.31
C THR A 254 7.25 -5.35 26.15
N TYR A 255 7.21 -4.84 24.94
CA TYR A 255 7.68 -3.53 24.54
C TYR A 255 6.49 -2.64 24.23
N ARG A 256 6.55 -1.38 24.64
CA ARG A 256 5.47 -0.42 24.49
C ARG A 256 5.97 0.83 23.80
N CYS A 257 5.34 1.22 22.69
CA CYS A 257 5.51 2.58 22.17
C CYS A 257 4.46 3.48 22.83
N VAL A 258 4.90 4.64 23.31
CA VAL A 258 4.05 5.65 23.93
C VAL A 258 4.23 6.94 23.15
N ALA A 259 3.15 7.42 22.54
CA ALA A 259 3.12 8.71 21.86
C ALA A 259 2.42 9.74 22.73
N ARG A 260 2.97 10.96 22.79
CA ARG A 260 2.43 12.06 23.61
C ARG A 260 2.54 13.41 22.91
N ASN A 261 1.47 14.19 22.94
CA ASN A 261 1.48 15.61 22.60
C ASN A 261 0.75 16.43 23.67
N GLU A 262 0.54 17.73 23.41
CA GLU A 262 -0.13 18.64 24.35
C GLU A 262 -1.60 18.28 24.66
N LEU A 263 -2.23 17.45 23.83
CA LEU A 263 -3.64 17.09 23.95
C LEU A 263 -3.85 15.74 24.64
N GLY A 264 -2.85 14.86 24.64
CA GLY A 264 -2.99 13.56 25.25
C GLY A 264 -1.85 12.60 24.93
N SER A 265 -2.09 11.33 25.24
CA SER A 265 -1.14 10.25 25.01
C SER A 265 -1.88 8.96 24.67
N ILE A 266 -1.25 8.16 23.81
CA ILE A 266 -1.70 6.83 23.42
C ILE A 266 -0.52 5.88 23.47
N SER A 267 -0.77 4.59 23.64
CA SER A 267 0.27 3.56 23.58
C SER A 267 -0.20 2.30 22.87
N ALA A 268 0.75 1.56 22.32
CA ALA A 268 0.53 0.20 21.81
C ALA A 268 1.69 -0.70 22.25
N MET A 269 1.40 -1.99 22.38
CA MET A 269 2.32 -2.99 22.91
C MET A 269 2.62 -4.09 21.89
N ALA A 270 3.82 -4.66 22.00
CA ALA A 270 4.23 -5.85 21.27
C ALA A 270 5.10 -6.76 22.16
N VAL A 271 5.00 -8.07 21.93
CA VAL A 271 5.79 -9.09 22.63
C VAL A 271 6.99 -9.48 21.80
N LEU A 272 8.14 -9.62 22.47
CA LEU A 272 9.33 -10.30 21.97
C LEU A 272 9.48 -11.67 22.64
N GLY A 273 9.47 -12.74 21.85
CA GLY A 273 9.95 -14.06 22.25
C GLY A 273 11.35 -14.35 21.72
N VAL A 274 12.29 -14.77 22.57
CA VAL A 274 13.64 -15.18 22.15
C VAL A 274 13.89 -16.65 22.49
N LEU A 275 14.30 -17.44 21.50
CA LEU A 275 14.59 -18.87 21.63
C LEU A 275 16.10 -19.10 21.78
N GLY A 276 16.53 -19.85 22.82
CA GLY A 276 17.95 -20.08 23.11
C GLY A 276 18.66 -21.04 22.14
N PRO A 277 20.02 -21.03 22.10
CA PRO A 277 20.79 -21.94 21.26
C PRO A 277 20.79 -23.34 21.90
N GLY A 278 20.36 -24.36 21.16
CA GLY A 278 20.30 -25.76 21.64
C GLY A 278 18.93 -26.25 22.10
N THR A 279 17.84 -25.62 21.67
CA THR A 279 16.48 -26.10 21.94
C THR A 279 16.06 -27.26 21.01
N ASP A 280 16.87 -28.32 20.94
CA ASP A 280 16.41 -29.66 20.49
C ASP A 280 15.54 -30.34 21.56
N SER A 281 15.46 -29.74 22.76
CA SER A 281 14.42 -29.98 23.76
C SER A 281 13.11 -29.31 23.30
N SER A 282 12.26 -30.07 22.59
CA SER A 282 10.92 -29.63 22.16
C SER A 282 10.10 -28.97 23.29
N ARG A 283 10.35 -29.35 24.55
CA ARG A 283 9.66 -28.83 25.73
C ARG A 283 9.98 -27.38 26.05
N ASP A 284 11.22 -26.90 25.91
CA ASP A 284 11.57 -25.52 26.29
C ASP A 284 11.17 -24.51 25.22
N SER A 285 11.32 -24.86 23.94
CA SER A 285 10.73 -24.07 22.84
C SER A 285 9.21 -23.99 22.96
N SER A 286 8.56 -25.11 23.29
CA SER A 286 7.12 -25.11 23.55
C SER A 286 6.76 -24.16 24.69
N ARG A 287 7.48 -24.19 25.82
CA ARG A 287 7.24 -23.28 26.96
C ARG A 287 7.42 -21.81 26.57
N ALA A 288 8.50 -21.46 25.86
CA ALA A 288 8.72 -20.09 25.40
C ALA A 288 7.58 -19.60 24.48
N LEU A 289 7.15 -20.45 23.55
CA LEU A 289 6.03 -20.16 22.65
C LEU A 289 4.69 -20.07 23.40
N PHE A 290 4.45 -20.90 24.43
CA PHE A 290 3.26 -20.80 25.27
C PHE A 290 3.22 -19.49 26.06
N HIS A 291 4.35 -19.05 26.63
CA HIS A 291 4.42 -17.76 27.31
C HIS A 291 4.22 -16.59 26.36
N PHE A 292 4.84 -16.64 25.17
CA PHE A 292 4.62 -15.67 24.11
C PHE A 292 3.14 -15.60 23.72
N SER A 293 2.51 -16.73 23.41
CA SER A 293 1.09 -16.80 23.05
C SER A 293 0.17 -16.27 24.16
N SER A 294 0.49 -16.56 25.42
CA SER A 294 -0.25 -16.04 26.58
C SER A 294 -0.14 -14.52 26.68
N ALA A 295 1.07 -13.97 26.53
CA ALA A 295 1.31 -12.53 26.56
C ALA A 295 0.61 -11.79 25.42
N VAL A 296 0.67 -12.33 24.20
CA VAL A 296 -0.06 -11.79 23.03
C VAL A 296 -1.57 -11.77 23.30
N THR A 297 -2.11 -12.85 23.86
CA THR A 297 -3.54 -12.93 24.20
C THR A 297 -3.95 -11.88 25.23
N GLN A 298 -3.11 -11.62 26.24
CA GLN A 298 -3.36 -10.58 27.24
C GLN A 298 -3.34 -9.18 26.64
N ILE A 299 -2.40 -8.90 25.74
CA ILE A 299 -2.34 -7.61 25.03
C ILE A 299 -3.61 -7.41 24.18
N SER A 300 -4.01 -8.42 23.40
CA SER A 300 -5.24 -8.34 22.60
C SER A 300 -6.53 -8.20 23.43
N GLN A 301 -6.50 -8.54 24.72
CA GLN A 301 -7.60 -8.27 25.66
C GLN A 301 -7.51 -6.86 26.26
N ASN A 302 -6.30 -6.37 26.54
CA ASN A 302 -6.08 -5.02 27.05
C ASN A 302 -6.38 -3.95 26.00
N ASP A 303 -5.95 -4.14 24.75
CA ASP A 303 -6.25 -3.24 23.64
C ASP A 303 -7.78 -3.10 23.45
N ARG A 304 -8.53 -4.21 23.59
CA ARG A 304 -10.00 -4.19 23.57
C ARG A 304 -10.61 -3.34 24.69
N ARG A 305 -10.06 -3.41 25.91
CA ARG A 305 -10.55 -2.60 27.03
C ARG A 305 -10.19 -1.13 26.89
N GLU A 306 -9.02 -0.80 26.33
CA GLU A 306 -8.62 0.58 26.06
C GLU A 306 -9.49 1.22 24.95
N ILE A 307 -9.85 0.46 23.91
CA ILE A 307 -10.81 0.89 22.88
C ILE A 307 -12.19 1.14 23.49
N ASP A 308 -12.70 0.25 24.35
CA ASP A 308 -13.99 0.45 25.02
C ASP A 308 -13.99 1.68 25.94
N SER A 309 -12.86 2.02 26.56
CA SER A 309 -12.74 3.20 27.43
C SER A 309 -12.58 4.54 26.69
N SER A 310 -12.09 4.53 25.43
CA SER A 310 -11.96 5.72 24.59
C SER A 310 -13.23 6.06 23.79
N GLY A 311 -14.20 5.14 23.73
CA GLY A 311 -15.52 5.36 23.14
C GLY A 311 -16.55 6.05 24.05
N TYR A 312 -16.22 6.35 25.31
CA TYR A 312 -17.15 6.93 26.31
C TYR A 312 -17.04 8.46 26.49
N ASP A 313 -16.56 9.21 25.49
CA ASP A 313 -16.49 10.68 25.55
C ASP A 313 -17.00 11.39 24.29
N ALA A 314 -18.00 10.80 23.62
CA ALA A 314 -18.71 11.41 22.50
C ALA A 314 -20.21 11.56 22.77
N SER A 315 -20.59 12.04 23.97
CA SER A 315 -21.95 12.54 24.23
C SER A 315 -22.09 13.22 25.59
N VAL A 316 -21.47 14.38 25.82
CA VAL A 316 -22.00 15.45 26.70
C VAL A 316 -21.39 16.79 26.28
N GLY A 317 -22.23 17.75 25.87
CA GLY A 317 -21.83 19.15 25.66
C GLY A 317 -22.61 19.84 24.56
#